data_AF-A0A934M2T6-F1
#
_entry.id   AF-A0A934M2T6-F1
#
_cell.length_a   1.000
_cell.length_b   1.000
_cell.length_c   1.000
_cell.angle_alpha   90.00
_cell.angle_beta   90.00
_cell.angle_gamma   90.00
#
_symmetry.space_group_name_H-M   'P 1'
#
loop_
_entity.id
_entity.type
_entity.pdbx_description
1 polymer ?
#
loop_
_entity_poly.entity_id
_entity_poly.type
_entity_poly.pdbx_seq_one_letter_code
_entity_poly.pdbx_strand_id
1 'polypeptide(L)'
;MNKERIKKTLQEFGLPESVADYYANLEMKDKFAWLAAFRFVRPLNNSLEFYKNEYGDMLRSRIERDLENSEVETELLKKGATPELLGQFAYEIALTAFNEVLYRLSDPAGGDYDLENEGEGLPAWSLRERGLNYEVTERPLAETHNLIPFSNL
;
A
#
# COMPACT_ATOMS: atom_id res chain seq x y z
N MET A 1 -18.39 -3.85 14.56
CA MET A 1 -18.07 -2.45 14.94
C MET A 1 -19.16 -1.54 14.35
N ASN A 2 -19.45 -0.34 14.86
CA ASN A 2 -20.45 0.56 14.23
C ASN A 2 -19.80 1.45 13.16
N LYS A 3 -20.61 2.01 12.24
CA LYS A 3 -20.13 2.83 11.12
C LYS A 3 -19.23 4.00 11.58
N GLU A 4 -19.67 4.76 12.58
CA GLU A 4 -18.96 5.96 13.03
C GLU A 4 -17.56 5.62 13.56
N ARG A 5 -17.44 4.52 14.30
CA ARG A 5 -16.14 4.03 14.77
C ARG A 5 -15.25 3.56 13.63
N ILE A 6 -15.81 2.90 12.60
CA ILE A 6 -15.06 2.50 11.41
C ILE A 6 -14.54 3.74 10.66
N LYS A 7 -15.40 4.72 10.40
CA LYS A 7 -15.02 6.00 9.76
C LYS A 7 -13.87 6.66 10.49
N LYS A 8 -13.99 6.81 11.82
CA LYS A 8 -12.93 7.40 12.64
C LYS A 8 -11.60 6.63 12.52
N THR A 9 -11.63 5.30 12.57
CA THR A 9 -10.42 4.48 12.40
C THR A 9 -9.79 4.65 11.02
N LEU A 10 -10.58 4.77 9.95
CA LEU A 10 -10.07 5.04 8.60
C LEU A 10 -9.45 6.44 8.50
N GLN A 11 -10.02 7.45 9.15
CA GLN A 11 -9.40 8.78 9.24
C GLN A 11 -8.07 8.73 10.01
N GLU A 12 -7.99 7.95 11.10
CA GLU A 12 -6.74 7.72 11.85
C GLU A 12 -5.67 6.98 11.02
N PHE A 13 -6.08 6.26 9.96
CA PHE A 13 -5.16 5.70 8.98
C PHE A 13 -4.64 6.73 7.98
N GLY A 14 -5.27 7.91 7.88
CA GLY A 14 -4.87 9.00 7.00
C GLY A 14 -5.86 9.27 5.85
N LEU A 15 -7.03 8.62 5.82
CA LEU A 15 -8.00 8.85 4.76
C LEU A 15 -8.72 10.20 4.94
N PRO A 16 -8.97 10.95 3.84
CA PRO A 16 -9.86 12.10 3.86
C PRO A 16 -11.26 11.73 4.37
N GLU A 17 -11.97 12.68 4.98
CA GLU A 17 -13.27 12.39 5.62
C GLU A 17 -14.30 11.76 4.65
N SER A 18 -14.40 12.28 3.43
CA SER A 18 -15.32 11.76 2.41
C SER A 18 -15.00 10.31 2.04
N VAL A 19 -13.72 10.00 1.88
CA VAL A 19 -13.20 8.67 1.54
C VAL A 19 -13.43 7.71 2.71
N ALA A 20 -13.14 8.15 3.93
CA ALA A 20 -13.40 7.38 5.13
C ALA A 20 -14.90 7.07 5.33
N ASP A 21 -15.80 8.02 5.06
CA ASP A 21 -17.24 7.75 5.14
C ASP A 21 -17.68 6.75 4.06
N TYR A 22 -17.18 6.90 2.83
CA TYR A 22 -17.45 5.98 1.73
C TYR A 22 -17.08 4.53 2.10
N TYR A 23 -15.83 4.29 2.51
CA TYR A 23 -15.39 2.95 2.89
C TYR A 23 -16.00 2.45 4.20
N ALA A 24 -16.36 3.33 5.13
CA ALA A 24 -17.14 2.93 6.31
C ALA A 24 -18.56 2.45 5.93
N ASN A 25 -19.19 3.04 4.90
CA ASN A 25 -20.45 2.53 4.36
C ASN A 25 -20.27 1.17 3.69
N LEU A 26 -19.19 0.98 2.93
CA LEU A 26 -18.89 -0.31 2.30
C LEU A 26 -18.61 -1.40 3.34
N GLU A 27 -17.79 -1.12 4.36
CA GLU A 27 -17.50 -2.06 5.46
C GLU A 27 -18.78 -2.57 6.16
N MET A 28 -19.83 -1.75 6.24
CA MET A 28 -21.10 -2.12 6.87
C MET A 28 -22.03 -2.95 5.96
N LYS A 29 -21.89 -2.85 4.64
CA LYS A 29 -22.86 -3.38 3.66
C LYS A 29 -22.30 -4.50 2.79
N ASP A 30 -21.00 -4.50 2.58
CA ASP A 30 -20.32 -5.34 1.60
C ASP A 30 -19.78 -6.63 2.22
N LYS A 31 -19.51 -7.61 1.37
CA LYS A 31 -18.92 -8.90 1.78
C LYS A 31 -17.41 -8.81 2.02
N PHE A 32 -16.76 -7.74 1.53
CA PHE A 32 -15.33 -7.52 1.68
C PHE A 32 -14.99 -6.93 3.05
N ALA A 33 -13.79 -7.25 3.54
CA ALA A 33 -13.25 -6.71 4.78
C ALA A 33 -12.41 -5.45 4.50
N TRP A 34 -13.07 -4.34 4.18
CA TRP A 34 -12.44 -3.07 3.82
C TRP A 34 -11.55 -2.53 4.93
N LEU A 35 -12.02 -2.56 6.19
CA LEU A 35 -11.19 -2.11 7.31
C LEU A 35 -9.92 -2.95 7.49
N ALA A 36 -10.04 -4.27 7.31
CA ALA A 36 -8.89 -5.17 7.33
C ALA A 36 -7.95 -4.92 6.14
N ALA A 37 -8.49 -4.65 4.95
CA ALA A 37 -7.73 -4.32 3.75
C ALA A 37 -6.92 -3.02 3.94
N PHE A 38 -7.54 -1.95 4.45
CA PHE A 38 -6.83 -0.72 4.80
C PHE A 38 -5.75 -0.93 5.85
N ARG A 39 -6.03 -1.71 6.91
CA ARG A 39 -5.03 -2.06 7.92
C ARG A 39 -3.85 -2.81 7.30
N PHE A 40 -4.12 -3.70 6.35
CA PHE A 40 -3.10 -4.49 5.65
C PHE A 40 -2.19 -3.62 4.79
N VAL A 41 -2.74 -2.69 4.00
CA VAL A 41 -1.94 -1.84 3.10
C VAL A 41 -1.31 -0.62 3.78
N ARG A 42 -1.75 -0.26 4.99
CA ARG A 42 -1.26 0.93 5.71
C ARG A 42 0.26 1.02 5.86
N PRO A 43 1.01 -0.04 6.21
CA PRO A 43 2.47 0.04 6.26
C PRO A 43 3.12 0.37 4.91
N LEU A 44 2.52 -0.11 3.80
CA LEU A 44 2.98 0.20 2.44
C LEU A 44 2.70 1.68 2.12
N ASN A 45 1.51 2.17 2.47
CA ASN A 45 1.17 3.59 2.34
C ASN A 45 2.12 4.49 3.15
N ASN A 46 2.45 4.12 4.39
CA ASN A 46 3.41 4.87 5.20
C ASN A 46 4.80 4.90 4.56
N SER A 47 5.22 3.80 3.93
CA SER A 47 6.50 3.76 3.21
C SER A 47 6.49 4.69 1.99
N LEU A 48 5.37 4.74 1.26
CA LEU A 48 5.17 5.67 0.16
C LEU A 48 5.22 7.13 0.63
N GLU A 49 4.50 7.49 1.68
CA GLU A 49 4.51 8.85 2.22
C GLU A 49 5.91 9.24 2.74
N PHE A 50 6.68 8.31 3.31
CA PHE A 50 8.08 8.54 3.67
C PHE A 50 8.94 8.87 2.44
N TYR A 51 8.89 8.07 1.37
CA TYR A 51 9.68 8.36 0.16
C TYR A 51 9.30 9.69 -0.48
N LYS A 52 7.99 9.99 -0.49
CA LYS A 52 7.45 11.23 -1.08
C LYS A 52 7.85 12.48 -0.30
N ASN A 53 7.79 12.43 1.03
CA ASN A 53 7.85 13.65 1.85
C ASN A 53 9.10 13.76 2.73
N GLU A 54 9.73 12.66 3.12
CA GLU A 54 10.77 12.65 4.18
C GLU A 54 12.14 12.16 3.69
N TYR A 55 12.19 11.28 2.69
CA TYR A 55 13.45 10.67 2.26
C TYR A 55 14.45 11.70 1.71
N GLY A 56 13.98 12.70 0.96
CA GLY A 56 14.85 13.79 0.50
C GLY A 56 15.44 14.62 1.64
N ASP A 57 14.65 14.91 2.68
CA ASP A 57 15.12 15.59 3.89
C ASP A 57 16.12 14.73 4.66
N MET A 58 15.87 13.42 4.76
CA MET A 58 16.79 12.49 5.38
C MET A 58 18.15 12.50 4.68
N LEU A 59 18.17 12.46 3.34
CA LEU A 59 19.39 12.53 2.54
C LEU A 59 20.12 13.86 2.72
N ARG A 60 19.39 14.99 2.71
CA ARG A 60 19.98 16.32 3.01
C ARG A 60 20.65 16.33 4.38
N SER A 61 19.94 15.86 5.40
CA SER A 61 20.45 15.83 6.77
C SER A 61 21.72 14.98 6.89
N ARG A 62 21.80 13.85 6.17
CA ARG A 62 23.02 13.03 6.13
C ARG A 62 24.20 13.78 5.50
N ILE A 63 23.97 14.44 4.37
CA ILE A 63 25.00 15.24 3.68
C ILE A 63 25.50 16.37 4.58
N GLU A 64 24.61 17.14 5.19
CA GLU A 64 24.95 18.28 6.06
C GLU A 64 25.74 17.87 7.31
N ARG A 65 25.52 16.64 7.77
CA ARG A 65 26.13 16.09 9.00
C ARG A 65 27.31 15.17 8.74
N ASP A 66 27.75 15.06 7.48
CA ASP A 66 28.83 14.14 7.06
C ASP A 66 28.57 12.69 7.50
N LEU A 67 27.31 12.25 7.38
CA LEU A 67 26.90 10.87 7.64
C LEU A 67 26.93 10.06 6.34
N GLU A 68 27.19 8.77 6.48
CA GLU A 68 27.28 7.85 5.35
C GLU A 68 25.93 7.70 4.61
N ASN A 69 25.99 7.85 3.29
CA ASN A 69 24.95 7.41 2.36
C ASN A 69 25.40 6.08 1.73
N SER A 70 24.47 5.32 1.17
CA SER A 70 24.82 4.16 0.35
C SER A 70 25.70 4.55 -0.84
N GLU A 71 26.41 3.57 -1.39
CA GLU A 71 27.25 3.76 -2.58
C GLU A 71 26.43 4.30 -3.76
N VAL A 72 25.24 3.75 -3.99
CA VAL A 72 24.34 4.17 -5.09
C VAL A 72 23.85 5.61 -4.90
N GLU A 73 23.38 5.97 -3.69
CA GLU A 73 22.97 7.35 -3.38
C GLU A 73 24.13 8.31 -3.63
N THR A 74 25.32 7.96 -3.16
CA THR A 74 26.54 8.78 -3.28
C THR A 74 26.90 9.03 -4.75
N GLU A 75 26.89 7.99 -5.58
CA GLU A 75 27.22 8.12 -7.00
C GLU A 75 26.17 8.94 -7.77
N LEU A 76 24.89 8.79 -7.45
CA LEU A 76 23.83 9.60 -8.06
C LEU A 76 23.91 11.08 -7.65
N LEU A 77 24.16 11.35 -6.37
CA LEU A 77 24.36 12.71 -5.85
C LEU A 77 25.56 13.39 -6.53
N LYS A 78 26.69 12.69 -6.69
CA LYS A 78 27.87 13.20 -7.43
C LYS A 78 27.58 13.51 -8.90
N LYS A 79 26.64 12.80 -9.51
CA LYS A 79 26.17 13.05 -10.89
C LYS A 79 25.11 14.15 -10.99
N GLY A 80 24.78 14.81 -9.88
CA GLY A 80 23.89 15.96 -9.84
C GLY A 80 22.42 15.63 -9.58
N ALA A 81 22.09 14.39 -9.20
CA ALA A 81 20.75 14.11 -8.67
C ALA A 81 20.54 14.88 -7.36
N THR A 82 19.37 15.46 -7.16
CA THR A 82 19.03 16.10 -5.89
C THR A 82 18.43 15.08 -4.91
N PRO A 83 18.55 15.29 -3.59
CA PRO A 83 17.85 14.47 -2.60
C PRO A 83 16.34 14.31 -2.85
N GLU A 84 15.65 15.37 -3.30
CA GLU A 84 14.23 15.35 -3.65
C GLU A 84 13.95 14.42 -4.83
N LEU A 85 14.78 14.50 -5.88
CA LEU A 85 14.65 13.65 -7.05
C LEU A 85 14.86 12.17 -6.69
N LEU A 86 15.80 11.87 -5.81
CA LEU A 86 16.01 10.52 -5.31
C LEU A 86 14.82 10.01 -4.49
N GLY A 87 14.19 10.87 -3.67
CA GLY A 87 12.95 10.53 -2.96
C GLY A 87 11.78 10.25 -3.91
N GLN A 88 11.60 11.09 -4.92
CA GLN A 88 10.57 10.87 -5.94
C GLN A 88 10.82 9.58 -6.73
N PHE A 89 12.06 9.32 -7.14
CA PHE A 89 12.41 8.07 -7.84
C PHE A 89 12.14 6.84 -6.96
N ALA A 90 12.54 6.87 -5.69
CA ALA A 90 12.24 5.79 -4.75
C ALA A 90 10.73 5.57 -4.57
N TYR A 91 9.94 6.66 -4.52
CA TYR A 91 8.49 6.60 -4.45
C TYR A 91 7.88 5.89 -5.67
N GLU A 92 8.29 6.26 -6.88
CA GLU A 92 7.76 5.69 -8.14
C GLU A 92 8.05 4.18 -8.24
N ILE A 93 9.27 3.77 -7.88
CA ILE A 93 9.66 2.35 -7.84
C ILE A 93 8.85 1.60 -6.77
N ALA A 94 8.75 2.14 -5.56
CA ALA A 94 8.00 1.52 -4.48
C ALA A 94 6.51 1.39 -4.81
N LEU A 95 5.89 2.42 -5.39
CA LEU A 95 4.48 2.40 -5.80
C LEU A 95 4.24 1.33 -6.86
N THR A 96 5.11 1.24 -7.85
CA THR A 96 5.03 0.23 -8.92
C THR A 96 5.12 -1.17 -8.32
N ALA A 97 6.17 -1.45 -7.54
CA ALA A 97 6.38 -2.76 -6.93
C ALA A 97 5.24 -3.16 -5.97
N PHE A 98 4.75 -2.23 -5.16
CA PHE A 98 3.62 -2.51 -4.27
C PHE A 98 2.35 -2.79 -5.06
N ASN A 99 2.05 -2.02 -6.10
CA ASN A 99 0.87 -2.26 -6.94
C ASN A 99 0.93 -3.61 -7.65
N GLU A 100 2.08 -4.00 -8.20
CA GLU A 100 2.26 -5.31 -8.83
C GLU A 100 1.95 -6.45 -7.85
N VAL A 101 2.48 -6.40 -6.63
CA VAL A 101 2.22 -7.43 -5.62
C VAL A 101 0.75 -7.39 -5.17
N LEU A 102 0.22 -6.22 -4.81
CA LEU A 102 -1.16 -6.07 -4.33
C LEU A 102 -2.20 -6.47 -5.38
N TYR A 103 -1.90 -6.22 -6.66
CA TYR A 103 -2.75 -6.66 -7.77
C TYR A 103 -2.84 -8.18 -7.79
N ARG A 104 -1.70 -8.89 -7.75
CA ARG A 104 -1.67 -10.37 -7.69
C ARG A 104 -2.27 -10.92 -6.40
N LEU A 105 -2.19 -10.20 -5.28
CA LEU A 105 -2.86 -10.61 -4.04
C LEU A 105 -4.38 -10.44 -4.10
N SER A 106 -4.86 -9.48 -4.90
CA SER A 106 -6.29 -9.22 -5.13
C SER A 106 -6.89 -10.12 -6.21
N ASP A 107 -6.08 -10.51 -7.20
CA ASP A 107 -6.43 -11.44 -8.26
C ASP A 107 -5.50 -12.67 -8.23
N PRO A 108 -5.69 -13.57 -7.26
CA PRO A 108 -4.84 -14.75 -7.04
C PRO A 108 -4.98 -15.81 -8.14
N ALA A 109 -5.96 -15.66 -9.05
CA ALA A 109 -6.16 -16.53 -10.21
C ALA A 109 -5.65 -15.88 -11.52
N GLY A 110 -5.48 -14.56 -11.56
CA GLY A 110 -5.00 -13.80 -12.71
C GLY A 110 -3.48 -13.79 -12.88
N GLY A 111 -2.86 -14.97 -12.98
CA GLY A 111 -1.49 -15.12 -13.48
C GLY A 111 -1.32 -14.54 -14.89
N ASP A 112 -0.10 -14.23 -15.34
CA ASP A 112 0.15 -13.67 -16.68
C ASP A 112 -0.54 -14.53 -17.75
N TYR A 113 -1.47 -13.91 -18.48
CA TYR A 113 -2.40 -14.57 -19.39
C TYR A 113 -1.77 -14.99 -20.75
N ASP A 114 -0.46 -15.21 -20.78
CA ASP A 114 0.30 -15.45 -22.03
C ASP A 114 0.29 -16.92 -22.49
N LEU A 115 -0.44 -17.81 -21.82
CA LEU A 115 -0.50 -19.24 -22.15
C LEU A 115 -1.94 -19.76 -22.34
N GLU A 116 -2.12 -20.59 -23.38
CA GLU A 116 -3.40 -21.03 -23.95
C GLU A 116 -4.34 -21.82 -23.00
N ASN A 117 -3.93 -22.17 -21.78
CA ASN A 117 -4.73 -22.94 -20.80
C ASN A 117 -4.41 -22.60 -19.32
N GLU A 118 -3.83 -21.44 -19.02
CA GLU A 118 -3.40 -21.13 -17.65
C GLU A 118 -4.55 -20.62 -16.77
N GLY A 119 -4.84 -21.38 -15.70
CA GLY A 119 -5.85 -21.06 -14.69
C GLY A 119 -6.94 -22.14 -14.55
N GLU A 120 -7.19 -22.93 -15.59
CA GLU A 120 -8.12 -24.06 -15.49
C GLU A 120 -7.47 -25.20 -14.67
N GLY A 121 -8.07 -25.49 -13.51
CA GLY A 121 -7.66 -26.60 -12.65
C GLY A 121 -6.50 -26.31 -11.67
N LEU A 122 -6.00 -25.07 -11.62
CA LEU A 122 -5.01 -24.67 -10.61
C LEU A 122 -5.68 -24.28 -9.28
N PRO A 123 -5.06 -24.55 -8.12
CA PRO A 123 -5.58 -24.10 -6.84
C PRO A 123 -5.64 -22.57 -6.76
N ALA A 124 -6.82 -22.02 -6.48
CA ALA A 124 -6.99 -20.61 -6.14
C ALA A 124 -6.76 -20.38 -4.64
N TRP A 125 -6.38 -19.15 -4.27
CA TRP A 125 -6.21 -18.74 -2.89
C TRP A 125 -6.87 -17.36 -2.67
N SER A 126 -6.97 -16.86 -1.43
CA SER A 126 -7.43 -15.49 -1.14
C SER A 126 -6.94 -15.03 0.22
N LEU A 127 -6.72 -13.72 0.38
CA LEU A 127 -6.52 -13.13 1.70
C LEU A 127 -7.87 -12.92 2.38
N ARG A 128 -8.01 -13.37 3.62
CA ARG A 128 -9.25 -13.27 4.40
C ARG A 128 -9.01 -12.58 5.74
N GLU A 129 -10.00 -11.81 6.17
CA GLU A 129 -9.99 -11.21 7.50
C GLU A 129 -9.98 -12.30 8.58
N ARG A 130 -9.28 -12.03 9.67
CA ARG A 130 -9.36 -12.84 10.90
C ARG A 130 -10.12 -12.10 11.98
N GLY A 131 -11.01 -12.83 12.65
CA GLY A 131 -11.70 -12.37 13.85
C GLY A 131 -10.75 -12.15 15.02
N LEU A 132 -11.27 -11.56 16.10
CA LEU A 132 -10.49 -11.20 17.29
C LEU A 132 -9.88 -12.41 18.02
N ASN A 133 -10.43 -13.60 17.83
CA ASN A 133 -9.93 -14.88 18.37
C ASN A 133 -9.09 -15.67 17.35
N TYR A 134 -8.64 -15.03 16.27
CA TYR A 134 -7.83 -15.60 15.18
C TYR A 134 -8.55 -16.58 14.25
N GLU A 135 -9.87 -16.74 14.38
CA GLU A 135 -10.68 -17.48 13.41
C GLU A 135 -10.64 -16.80 12.03
N VAL A 136 -10.56 -17.59 10.97
CA VAL A 136 -10.65 -17.07 9.61
C VAL A 136 -12.11 -16.76 9.32
N THR A 137 -12.40 -15.53 8.91
CA THR A 137 -13.74 -15.12 8.48
C THR A 137 -13.96 -15.47 7.01
N GLU A 138 -15.21 -15.46 6.55
CA GLU A 138 -15.54 -15.60 5.13
C GLU A 138 -15.31 -14.32 4.31
N ARG A 139 -14.94 -13.21 4.96
CA ARG A 139 -14.79 -11.90 4.31
C ARG A 139 -13.40 -11.79 3.67
N PRO A 140 -13.30 -11.69 2.34
CA PRO A 140 -12.01 -11.53 1.69
C PRO A 140 -11.55 -10.06 1.75
N LEU A 141 -10.24 -9.88 1.68
CA LEU A 141 -9.64 -8.60 1.28
C LEU A 141 -9.71 -8.54 -0.24
N ALA A 142 -10.14 -7.40 -0.77
CA ALA A 142 -10.27 -7.18 -2.21
C ALA A 142 -9.72 -5.81 -2.59
N GLU A 143 -9.38 -5.67 -3.88
CA GLU A 143 -8.96 -4.42 -4.50
C GLU A 143 -7.82 -3.70 -3.76
N THR A 144 -6.91 -4.44 -3.12
CA THR A 144 -5.89 -3.84 -2.24
C THR A 144 -4.95 -2.91 -3.00
N HIS A 145 -4.74 -3.14 -4.30
CA HIS A 145 -3.98 -2.26 -5.19
C HIS A 145 -4.67 -0.89 -5.41
N ASN A 146 -6.01 -0.84 -5.38
CA ASN A 146 -6.76 0.41 -5.47
C ASN A 146 -6.82 1.17 -4.15
N LEU A 147 -6.25 0.61 -3.07
CA LEU A 147 -6.26 1.23 -1.75
C LEU A 147 -4.98 2.01 -1.46
N ILE A 148 -4.00 2.09 -2.37
CA ILE A 148 -2.79 2.90 -2.16
C ILE A 148 -2.45 3.73 -3.41
N PRO A 149 -1.83 4.91 -3.24
CA PRO A 149 -1.62 5.62 -1.98
C PRO A 149 -2.92 6.26 -1.48
N PHE A 150 -3.10 6.39 -0.16
CA PHE A 150 -4.28 6.99 0.46
C PHE A 150 -4.49 8.45 0.03
N SER A 151 -3.40 9.15 -0.28
CA SER A 151 -3.44 10.55 -0.74
C SER A 151 -4.11 10.73 -2.11
N ASN A 152 -4.33 9.65 -2.87
CA ASN A 152 -4.96 9.67 -4.19
C ASN A 152 -6.37 9.04 -4.21
N LEU A 153 -6.91 8.65 -3.06
CA LEU A 153 -8.23 8.02 -2.93
C LEU A 153 -9.38 9.03 -2.80
#